data_AF-A0A8J5GBQ4-F1
#
_entry.id   AF-A0A8J5GBQ4-F1
#
_cell.length_a   1.000
_cell.length_b   1.000
_cell.length_c   1.000
_cell.angle_alpha   90.00
_cell.angle_beta   90.00
_cell.angle_gamma   90.00
#
_symmetry.space_group_name_H-M   'P 1'
#
loop_
_entity.id
_entity.type
_entity.pdbx_description
1 polymer ?
#
loop_
_entity_poly.entity_id
_entity_poly.type
_entity_poly.pdbx_seq_one_letter_code
_entity_poly.pdbx_strand_id
1 'polypeptide(L)'
;MRVMATAYTLSCFFILLLGLLLLQVQGHARRHTCFSAIFSFGDSLQDTGNFAHAFFNTTVSRPPWGNTYFHRPTGRFSDGRLIIDFIAERVGLPLVQPYLAGGDFSKGANFAFAGATALSQNDLGRFGVHTTGWLRKNTLHAQIRWFQKLLQSHSSFQGNIELIRD
;
A
#
# COMPACT_ATOMS: atom_id res chain seq x y z
N MET A 1 -32.48 -45.43 26.56
CA MET A 1 -32.08 -44.22 27.32
C MET A 1 -30.67 -43.72 26.98
N ARG A 2 -29.64 -44.58 26.88
CA ARG A 2 -28.25 -44.14 26.59
C ARG A 2 -28.03 -43.49 25.21
N VAL A 3 -28.71 -43.98 24.16
CA VAL A 3 -28.59 -43.46 22.78
C VAL A 3 -29.17 -42.03 22.62
N MET A 4 -30.20 -41.69 23.40
CA MET A 4 -30.77 -40.35 23.38
C MET A 4 -29.84 -39.34 24.06
N ALA A 5 -29.24 -39.71 25.20
CA ALA A 5 -28.27 -38.87 25.91
C ALA A 5 -27.02 -38.54 25.05
N THR A 6 -26.56 -39.48 24.22
CA THR A 6 -25.45 -39.26 23.28
C THR A 6 -25.82 -38.32 22.12
N ALA A 7 -27.08 -38.32 21.68
CA ALA A 7 -27.53 -37.42 20.61
C ALA A 7 -27.60 -35.95 21.08
N TYR A 8 -28.10 -35.70 22.30
CA TYR A 8 -28.17 -34.36 22.87
C TYR A 8 -26.79 -33.76 23.14
N THR A 9 -25.84 -34.57 23.62
CA THR A 9 -24.46 -34.11 23.89
C THR A 9 -23.72 -33.74 22.60
N LEU A 10 -23.86 -34.52 21.53
CA LEU A 10 -23.31 -34.18 20.21
C LEU A 10 -23.94 -32.91 19.61
N SER A 11 -25.25 -32.74 19.77
CA SER A 11 -25.97 -31.54 19.32
C SER A 11 -25.48 -30.27 20.04
N CYS A 12 -25.32 -30.32 21.37
CA CYS A 12 -24.78 -29.21 22.15
C CYS A 12 -23.35 -28.85 21.72
N PHE A 13 -22.49 -29.84 21.47
CA PHE A 13 -21.13 -29.61 21.00
C PHE A 13 -21.09 -28.90 19.65
N PHE A 14 -21.94 -29.32 18.70
CA PHE A 14 -22.01 -28.70 17.37
C PHE A 14 -22.53 -27.26 17.42
N ILE A 15 -23.53 -26.98 18.26
CA ILE A 15 -24.05 -25.62 18.47
C ILE A 15 -22.98 -24.72 19.11
N LEU A 16 -22.22 -25.23 20.07
CA LEU A 16 -21.17 -24.48 20.75
C LEU A 16 -20.01 -24.18 19.79
N LEU A 17 -19.63 -25.14 18.94
CA LEU A 17 -18.60 -24.98 17.92
C LEU A 17 -19.03 -23.99 16.81
N LEU A 18 -20.29 -24.05 16.39
CA LEU A 18 -20.87 -23.07 15.47
C LEU A 18 -20.94 -21.66 16.08
N GLY A 19 -21.32 -21.56 17.36
CA GLY A 19 -21.33 -20.28 18.10
C GLY A 19 -19.93 -19.66 18.20
N LEU A 20 -18.91 -20.47 18.52
CA LEU A 20 -17.51 -20.03 18.53
C LEU A 20 -17.04 -19.59 17.13
N LEU A 21 -17.41 -20.30 16.07
CA LEU A 21 -17.08 -19.93 14.69
C LEU A 21 -17.72 -18.58 14.29
N LEU A 22 -18.98 -18.37 14.66
CA LEU A 22 -19.69 -17.10 14.39
C LEU A 22 -19.10 -15.92 15.19
N LEU A 23 -18.60 -16.15 16.40
CA LEU A 23 -17.89 -15.14 17.19
C LEU A 23 -16.55 -14.73 16.55
N GLN A 24 -15.84 -15.66 15.89
CA GLN A 24 -14.62 -15.33 15.13
C GLN A 24 -14.93 -14.45 13.90
N VAL A 25 -16.10 -14.64 13.26
CA VAL A 25 -16.55 -13.82 12.12
C VAL A 25 -16.90 -12.39 12.55
N GLN A 26 -17.40 -12.19 13.78
CA GLN A 26 -17.73 -10.86 14.32
C GLN A 26 -16.51 -10.09 14.89
N GLY A 27 -15.38 -10.76 15.13
CA GLY A 27 -14.16 -10.16 15.68
C GLY A 27 -13.43 -9.17 14.76
N HIS A 28 -13.81 -9.10 13.48
CA HIS A 28 -13.38 -8.02 12.57
C HIS A 28 -14.38 -6.86 12.61
N ALA A 29 -14.67 -6.35 13.81
CA ALA A 29 -15.34 -5.07 13.96
C ALA A 29 -14.61 -4.06 13.07
N ARG A 30 -15.29 -3.58 12.00
CA ARG A 30 -14.79 -2.51 11.15
C ARG A 30 -14.34 -1.40 12.10
N ARG A 31 -13.02 -1.18 12.20
CA ARG A 31 -12.54 0.09 12.72
C ARG A 31 -13.26 1.12 11.85
N HIS A 32 -14.04 2.01 12.45
CA HIS A 32 -14.54 3.17 11.74
C HIS A 32 -13.30 3.99 11.38
N THR A 33 -12.79 3.82 10.17
CA THR A 33 -11.60 4.53 9.70
C THR A 33 -12.10 5.82 9.08
N CYS A 34 -11.60 6.96 9.56
CA CYS A 34 -11.91 8.25 8.95
C CYS A 34 -11.32 8.38 7.53
N PHE A 35 -10.42 7.46 7.16
CA PHE A 35 -9.74 7.45 5.86
C PHE A 35 -10.25 6.31 4.99
N SER A 36 -10.57 6.64 3.74
CA SER A 36 -11.06 5.71 2.72
C SER A 36 -9.96 5.29 1.71
N ALA A 37 -8.87 6.05 1.63
CA ALA A 37 -7.74 5.84 0.73
C ALA A 37 -6.44 6.47 1.30
N ILE A 38 -5.29 5.98 0.84
CA ILE A 38 -3.96 6.57 1.12
C ILE A 38 -3.26 6.90 -0.20
N PHE A 39 -2.83 8.16 -0.36
CA PHE A 39 -1.95 8.58 -1.44
C PHE A 39 -0.58 8.94 -0.86
N SER A 40 0.48 8.25 -1.28
CA SER A 40 1.83 8.40 -0.72
C SER A 40 2.82 8.88 -1.78
N PHE A 41 3.80 9.69 -1.34
CA PHE A 41 4.82 10.31 -2.19
C PHE A 41 6.15 10.28 -1.45
N GLY A 42 7.26 10.09 -2.16
CA GLY A 42 8.57 10.04 -1.53
C GLY A 42 9.59 9.25 -2.33
N ASP A 43 10.54 8.67 -1.62
CA ASP A 43 11.67 7.93 -2.18
C ASP A 43 11.58 6.42 -1.85
N SER A 44 12.74 5.75 -1.77
CA SER A 44 12.84 4.32 -1.47
C SER A 44 12.23 3.92 -0.13
N LEU A 45 12.20 4.82 0.85
CA LEU A 45 11.63 4.54 2.18
C LEU A 45 10.11 4.33 2.13
N GLN A 46 9.46 4.80 1.06
CA GLN A 46 8.03 4.62 0.84
C GLN A 46 7.71 3.85 -0.45
N ASP A 47 8.66 3.61 -1.34
CA ASP A 47 8.42 2.92 -2.61
C ASP A 47 7.96 1.47 -2.41
N THR A 48 6.68 1.20 -2.67
CA THR A 48 6.07 -0.14 -2.56
C THR A 48 6.25 -1.00 -3.80
N GLY A 49 6.99 -0.55 -4.81
CA GLY A 49 7.38 -1.34 -5.99
C GLY A 49 7.44 -0.57 -7.31
N ASN A 50 7.22 0.75 -7.36
CA ASN A 50 7.30 1.54 -8.59
C ASN A 50 8.66 1.39 -9.28
N PHE A 51 9.76 1.44 -8.53
CA PHE A 51 11.10 1.20 -9.08
C PHE A 51 11.22 -0.18 -9.74
N ALA A 52 10.71 -1.23 -9.09
CA ALA A 52 10.73 -2.59 -9.61
C ALA A 52 9.80 -2.80 -10.82
N HIS A 53 8.75 -1.99 -10.96
CA HIS A 53 7.90 -1.96 -12.16
C HIS A 53 8.54 -1.19 -13.31
N ALA A 54 9.34 -0.16 -13.03
CA ALA A 54 9.99 0.64 -14.06
C ALA A 54 11.23 -0.03 -14.68
N PHE A 55 11.88 -0.93 -13.94
CA PHE A 55 13.12 -1.56 -14.36
C PHE A 55 13.06 -3.09 -14.24
N PHE A 56 13.69 -3.77 -15.20
CA PHE A 56 13.86 -5.21 -15.14
C PHE A 56 15.06 -5.58 -14.27
N ASN A 57 15.01 -6.76 -13.66
CA ASN A 57 16.17 -7.39 -13.02
C ASN A 57 16.79 -6.57 -11.87
N THR A 58 15.98 -5.82 -11.13
CA THR A 58 16.47 -4.95 -10.04
C THR A 58 16.96 -5.73 -8.82
N THR A 59 17.74 -5.06 -7.97
CA THR A 59 18.17 -5.63 -6.69
C THR A 59 16.98 -5.98 -5.80
N VAL A 60 15.96 -5.12 -5.73
CA VAL A 60 14.73 -5.29 -4.92
C VAL A 60 13.77 -6.36 -5.46
N SER A 61 14.07 -6.95 -6.62
CA SER A 61 13.36 -8.10 -7.19
C SER A 61 13.96 -9.45 -6.79
N ARG A 62 14.94 -9.47 -5.87
CA ARG A 62 15.62 -10.69 -5.39
C ARG A 62 15.74 -10.71 -3.86
N PRO A 63 16.04 -11.85 -3.24
CA PRO A 63 16.45 -11.87 -1.83
C PRO A 63 17.64 -10.93 -1.58
N PRO A 64 17.75 -10.29 -0.40
CA PRO A 64 16.95 -10.53 0.82
C PRO A 64 15.64 -9.72 0.90
N TRP A 65 15.30 -8.92 -0.12
CA TRP A 65 14.15 -8.02 -0.07
C TRP A 65 12.84 -8.79 0.07
N GLY A 66 12.02 -8.39 1.04
CA GLY A 66 10.75 -9.06 1.40
C GLY A 66 10.84 -10.38 2.16
N ASN A 67 12.03 -10.89 2.52
CA ASN A 67 12.19 -12.19 3.20
C ASN A 67 11.49 -12.31 4.56
N THR A 68 11.50 -11.27 5.41
CA THR A 68 11.04 -11.38 6.81
C THR A 68 9.53 -11.38 6.94
N TYR A 69 8.83 -10.60 6.12
CA TYR A 69 7.36 -10.44 6.20
C TYR A 69 6.61 -11.03 5.00
N PHE A 70 7.07 -10.77 3.78
CA PHE A 70 6.36 -11.20 2.57
C PHE A 70 6.80 -12.59 2.09
N HIS A 71 7.95 -13.07 2.58
CA HIS A 71 8.62 -14.30 2.18
C HIS A 71 8.88 -14.40 0.66
N ARG A 72 8.90 -13.26 -0.03
CA ARG A 72 9.23 -13.09 -1.44
C ARG A 72 9.59 -11.63 -1.74
N PRO A 73 10.38 -11.36 -2.78
CA PRO A 73 10.61 -9.99 -3.25
C PRO A 73 9.31 -9.31 -3.67
N THR A 74 9.11 -8.07 -3.20
CA THR A 74 7.94 -7.25 -3.54
C THR A 74 8.29 -5.96 -4.27
N GLY A 75 9.58 -5.66 -4.46
CA GLY A 75 10.04 -4.38 -4.99
C GLY A 75 10.20 -3.27 -3.94
N ARG A 76 9.87 -3.54 -2.67
CA ARG A 76 10.17 -2.65 -1.54
C ARG A 76 11.66 -2.64 -1.23
N PHE A 77 12.20 -1.47 -0.89
CA PHE A 77 13.56 -1.32 -0.34
C PHE A 77 13.59 -1.67 1.16
N SER A 78 13.03 -2.82 1.52
CA SER A 78 13.04 -3.40 2.86
C SER A 78 13.01 -4.93 2.78
N ASP A 79 13.56 -5.62 3.79
CA ASP A 79 13.39 -7.08 3.92
C ASP A 79 11.96 -7.49 4.28
N GLY A 80 11.08 -6.51 4.53
CA GLY A 80 9.70 -6.72 4.89
C GLY A 80 8.87 -5.48 4.57
N ARG A 81 8.11 -5.02 5.56
CA ARG A 81 7.20 -3.88 5.44
C ARG A 81 7.93 -2.54 5.43
N LEU A 82 7.31 -1.55 4.80
CA LEU A 82 7.65 -0.13 4.92
C LEU A 82 6.73 0.55 5.94
N ILE A 83 7.09 1.76 6.40
CA ILE A 83 6.27 2.51 7.37
C ILE A 83 4.83 2.72 6.89
N ILE A 84 4.63 2.90 5.58
CA ILE A 84 3.32 3.07 4.96
C ILE A 84 2.43 1.83 5.08
N ASP A 85 3.03 0.63 5.13
CA ASP A 85 2.28 -0.62 5.30
C ASP A 85 1.68 -0.70 6.72
N PHE A 86 2.41 -0.25 7.74
CA PHE A 86 1.92 -0.18 9.11
C PHE A 86 0.84 0.90 9.28
N ILE A 87 0.97 2.04 8.59
CA ILE A 87 -0.06 3.08 8.57
C ILE A 87 -1.34 2.53 7.97
N ALA A 88 -1.26 1.88 6.79
CA ALA A 88 -2.40 1.27 6.12
C ALA A 88 -3.11 0.24 7.01
N GLU A 89 -2.36 -0.67 7.65
CA GLU A 89 -2.89 -1.64 8.60
C GLU A 89 -3.59 -0.95 9.78
N ARG A 90 -2.99 0.11 10.34
CA ARG A 90 -3.54 0.83 11.49
C ARG A 90 -4.89 1.46 11.15
N VAL A 91 -5.00 2.04 9.96
CA VAL A 91 -6.22 2.67 9.43
C VAL A 91 -7.11 1.71 8.64
N GLY A 92 -6.93 0.38 8.77
CA GLY A 92 -7.83 -0.62 8.19
C GLY A 92 -7.91 -0.61 6.66
N LEU A 93 -6.87 -0.14 5.97
CA LEU A 93 -6.75 -0.14 4.52
C LEU A 93 -5.81 -1.26 4.04
N PRO A 94 -5.98 -1.76 2.80
CA PRO A 94 -5.03 -2.69 2.22
C PRO A 94 -3.64 -2.03 2.05
N LEU A 95 -2.61 -2.85 1.89
CA LEU A 95 -1.26 -2.35 1.58
C LEU A 95 -1.29 -1.50 0.30
N VAL A 96 -0.67 -0.33 0.35
CA VAL A 96 -0.81 0.67 -0.71
C VAL A 96 -0.04 0.22 -1.97
N GLN A 97 -0.76 -0.01 -3.05
CA GLN A 97 -0.19 -0.51 -4.30
C GLN A 97 0.66 0.56 -5.01
N PRO A 98 1.76 0.17 -5.69
CA PRO A 98 2.54 1.09 -6.49
C PRO A 98 1.74 1.59 -7.71
N TYR A 99 1.79 2.89 -7.98
CA TYR A 99 1.08 3.52 -9.09
C TYR A 99 1.41 2.90 -10.46
N LEU A 100 2.67 2.52 -10.69
CA LEU A 100 3.13 1.95 -11.96
C LEU A 100 2.69 0.50 -12.18
N ALA A 101 2.15 -0.18 -11.16
CA ALA A 101 1.49 -1.48 -11.38
C ALA A 101 0.15 -1.35 -12.14
N GLY A 102 -0.44 -0.14 -12.17
CA GLY A 102 -1.79 0.07 -12.68
C GLY A 102 -2.85 -0.61 -11.80
N GLY A 103 -4.08 -0.70 -12.33
CA GLY A 103 -5.21 -1.36 -11.67
C GLY A 103 -6.16 -0.41 -10.95
N ASP A 104 -6.90 -0.93 -9.97
CA ASP A 104 -7.89 -0.17 -9.20
C ASP A 104 -7.20 0.61 -8.07
N PHE A 105 -7.32 1.93 -8.10
CA PHE A 105 -6.78 2.83 -7.07
C PHE A 105 -7.86 3.35 -6.11
N SER A 106 -9.03 2.72 -6.03
CA SER A 106 -10.15 3.10 -5.15
C SER A 106 -9.78 3.20 -3.65
N LYS A 107 -8.72 2.49 -3.23
CA LYS A 107 -8.16 2.52 -1.86
C LYS A 107 -6.84 3.31 -1.76
N GLY A 108 -6.50 4.05 -2.80
CA GLY A 108 -5.30 4.87 -2.86
C GLY A 108 -4.19 4.28 -3.73
N ALA A 109 -3.11 5.03 -3.85
CA ALA A 109 -1.97 4.72 -4.70
C ALA A 109 -0.68 5.25 -4.10
N ASN A 110 0.41 4.52 -4.28
CA ASN A 110 1.73 4.97 -3.88
C ASN A 110 2.50 5.48 -5.11
N PHE A 111 2.88 6.75 -5.10
CA PHE A 111 3.65 7.41 -6.15
C PHE A 111 5.15 7.53 -5.81
N ALA A 112 5.55 7.13 -4.60
CA ALA A 112 6.96 7.15 -4.20
C ALA A 112 7.81 6.30 -5.15
N PHE A 113 9.00 6.79 -5.47
CA PHE A 113 9.91 6.14 -6.41
C PHE A 113 11.31 6.18 -5.83
N ALA A 114 11.97 5.03 -5.74
CA ALA A 114 13.30 4.93 -5.14
C ALA A 114 14.28 5.96 -5.69
N GLY A 115 15.01 6.69 -4.84
CA GLY A 115 15.96 7.73 -5.29
C GLY A 115 15.32 9.03 -5.80
N ALA A 116 14.00 9.19 -5.70
CA ALA A 116 13.34 10.46 -5.96
C ALA A 116 13.86 11.59 -5.07
N THR A 117 13.96 12.78 -5.63
CA THR A 117 14.32 14.00 -4.91
C THR A 117 13.10 14.90 -4.70
N ALA A 118 13.09 15.67 -3.61
CA ALA A 118 12.06 16.67 -3.38
C ALA A 118 12.09 17.79 -4.45
N LEU A 119 13.30 18.23 -4.81
CA LEU A 119 13.52 19.32 -5.75
C LEU A 119 13.61 18.83 -7.19
N SER A 120 13.32 19.75 -8.13
CA SER A 120 13.57 19.52 -9.54
C SER A 120 15.07 19.49 -9.83
N GLN A 121 15.43 18.95 -10.98
CA GLN A 121 16.82 18.83 -11.39
C GLN A 121 17.46 20.15 -11.76
N ASN A 122 16.65 21.10 -12.22
CA ASN A 122 17.12 22.46 -12.43
C ASN A 122 17.43 23.12 -11.08
N ASP A 123 16.62 22.88 -10.05
CA ASP A 123 16.84 23.45 -8.72
C ASP A 123 18.02 22.80 -8.01
N LEU A 124 18.15 21.47 -8.09
CA LEU A 124 19.33 20.75 -7.59
C LEU A 124 20.62 21.20 -8.27
N GLY A 125 20.57 21.48 -9.58
CA GLY A 125 21.70 22.01 -10.33
C GLY A 125 22.18 23.36 -9.81
N ARG A 126 21.30 24.19 -9.21
CA ARG A 126 21.70 25.46 -8.56
C ARG A 126 22.58 25.24 -7.33
N PHE A 127 22.51 24.06 -6.73
CA PHE A 127 23.36 23.63 -5.61
C PHE A 127 24.54 22.76 -6.08
N GLY A 128 24.80 22.66 -7.38
CA GLY A 128 25.86 21.81 -7.95
C GLY A 128 25.55 20.31 -7.94
N VAL A 129 24.30 19.93 -7.66
CA VAL A 129 23.87 18.53 -7.64
C VAL A 129 23.28 18.17 -9.00
N HIS A 130 24.01 17.33 -9.75
CA HIS A 130 23.58 16.86 -11.07
C HIS A 130 23.26 15.37 -11.02
N THR A 131 21.97 15.03 -11.06
CA THR A 131 21.55 13.63 -11.23
C THR A 131 21.30 13.31 -12.72
N THR A 132 21.61 12.08 -13.12
CA THR A 132 21.51 11.63 -14.51
C THR A 132 20.45 10.53 -14.68
N GLY A 133 20.06 10.30 -15.93
CA GLY A 133 19.17 9.20 -16.28
C GLY A 133 17.81 9.28 -15.61
N TRP A 134 17.43 8.20 -14.93
CA TRP A 134 16.09 8.01 -14.38
C TRP A 134 15.84 8.79 -13.08
N LEU A 135 16.88 9.06 -12.29
CA LEU A 135 16.79 9.92 -11.08
C LEU A 135 16.23 11.30 -11.44
N ARG A 136 16.55 11.77 -12.65
CA ARG A 136 16.11 13.06 -13.19
C ARG A 136 14.60 13.16 -13.41
N LYS A 137 13.90 12.03 -13.57
CA LYS A 137 12.51 11.96 -14.07
C LYS A 137 11.48 11.64 -12.99
N ASN A 138 11.92 11.19 -11.81
CA ASN A 138 11.04 10.66 -10.76
C ASN A 138 10.99 11.54 -9.51
N THR A 139 11.29 12.84 -9.65
CA THR A 139 11.24 13.81 -8.56
C THR A 139 9.83 13.90 -7.95
N LEU A 140 9.71 14.49 -6.75
CA LEU A 140 8.42 14.73 -6.11
C LEU A 140 7.46 15.48 -7.04
N HIS A 141 7.94 16.45 -7.82
CA HIS A 141 7.14 17.12 -8.84
C HIS A 141 6.57 16.15 -9.89
N ALA A 142 7.34 15.15 -10.33
CA ALA A 142 6.83 14.12 -11.25
C ALA A 142 5.75 13.25 -10.59
N GLN A 143 5.92 12.91 -9.32
CA GLN A 143 4.95 12.12 -8.56
C GLN A 143 3.63 12.89 -8.36
N ILE A 144 3.69 14.19 -8.09
CA ILE A 144 2.50 15.06 -8.07
C ILE A 144 1.80 15.08 -9.43
N ARG A 145 2.54 15.12 -10.54
CA ARG A 145 1.93 15.02 -11.89
C ARG A 145 1.24 13.67 -12.12
N TRP A 146 1.81 12.56 -11.63
CA TRP A 146 1.14 11.25 -11.68
C TRP A 146 -0.16 11.24 -10.87
N PHE A 147 -0.14 11.84 -9.68
CA PHE A 147 -1.34 11.98 -8.87
C PHE A 147 -2.41 12.84 -9.55
N GLN A 148 -2.04 13.98 -10.11
CA GLN A 148 -2.96 14.82 -10.88
C GLN A 148 -3.58 14.06 -12.07
N LYS A 149 -2.79 13.25 -12.78
CA LYS A 149 -3.30 12.37 -13.84
C LYS A 149 -4.29 11.34 -13.32
N LEU A 150 -4.03 10.77 -12.15
CA LEU A 150 -4.94 9.82 -11.50
C LEU A 150 -6.28 10.50 -11.15
N LEU A 151 -6.23 11.70 -10.57
CA LEU A 151 -7.44 12.47 -10.23
C LEU A 151 -8.24 12.89 -11.46
N GLN A 152 -7.57 13.16 -12.58
CA GLN A 152 -8.24 13.50 -13.84
C GLN A 152 -8.93 12.28 -14.47
N SER A 153 -8.35 11.08 -14.32
CA SER A 153 -8.92 9.85 -14.89
C SER A 153 -10.01 9.22 -14.02
N HIS A 154 -10.16 9.63 -12.76
CA HIS A 154 -11.11 9.05 -11.81
C HIS A 154 -11.93 10.16 -11.12
N SER A 155 -13.10 10.45 -11.69
CA SER A 155 -14.04 11.47 -11.20
C SER A 155 -14.50 11.25 -9.75
N SER A 156 -14.42 10.01 -9.24
CA SER A 156 -14.73 9.67 -7.84
C SER A 156 -13.83 10.37 -6.82
N PHE A 157 -12.63 10.81 -7.21
CA PHE A 157 -11.72 11.54 -6.32
C PHE A 157 -11.86 13.07 -6.42
N GLN A 158 -12.53 13.59 -7.45
CA GLN A 158 -12.63 15.03 -7.69
C GLN A 158 -13.56 15.76 -6.71
N GLY A 159 -14.53 15.07 -6.12
CA GLY A 159 -15.50 15.67 -5.19
C GLY A 159 -15.02 15.88 -3.75
N ASN A 160 -13.87 15.29 -3.37
CA ASN A 160 -13.43 15.21 -1.95
C ASN A 160 -12.05 15.84 -1.68
N ILE A 161 -11.45 16.52 -2.65
CA ILE A 161 -10.14 17.15 -2.50
C ILE A 161 -10.29 18.63 -2.80
N GLU A 162 -10.44 19.46 -1.77
CA GLU A 162 -10.12 20.89 -1.86
C GLU A 162 -8.61 21.00 -2.10
N LEU A 163 -8.23 20.99 -3.38
CA LEU A 163 -6.89 21.43 -3.77
C LEU A 163 -6.84 22.92 -3.47
N ILE A 164 -6.05 23.31 -2.48
CA ILE A 164 -5.64 24.71 -2.27
C ILE A 164 -4.99 25.13 -3.59
N ARG A 165 -5.72 25.93 -4.36
CA ARG A 165 -5.20 26.60 -5.55
C ARG A 165 -4.60 27.89 -5.04
N ASP A 166 -3.27 27.94 -4.98
CA ASP A 166 -2.53 29.20 -4.90
C ASP A 166 -2.57 29.91 -6.27
#